data_AF-A0AAV9Z406-F1
#
_entry.id   AF-A0AAV9Z406-F1
#
_cell.length_a   1.000
_cell.length_b   1.000
_cell.length_c   1.000
_cell.angle_alpha   90.00
_cell.angle_beta   90.00
_cell.angle_gamma   90.00
#
_symmetry.space_group_name_H-M   'P 1'
#
loop_
_entity.id
_entity.type
_entity.pdbx_description
1 polymer ?
#
loop_
_entity_poly.entity_id
_entity_poly.type
_entity_poly.pdbx_seq_one_letter_code
_entity_poly.pdbx_strand_id
1 'polypeptide(L)'
;MTSVALQNFPKVTVTIWRSTRNKDISRSIRFFLWMLIHEGYKVGKFWNSVPTHQQRVICNICGTHETMDHILTQCTAPGQKEVWDLASEMWRLKTGKDLRPAIGQIMAGGVTKHGDPGATRLHKILITESAHLIWRIRNERVIQNTGPAPLAKIRNRWLKTINNRLAIDCAMTDKVKYGKKSLKSSLVKSTWRKTLRGERTLARDRPKTVGVLVGVG
;
A
#
# COMPACT_ATOMS: atom_id res chain seq x y z
N MET A 1 28.87 -17.24 20.77
CA MET A 1 27.76 -18.16 20.49
C MET A 1 26.79 -18.10 21.64
N THR A 2 25.62 -17.52 21.44
CA THR A 2 24.38 -17.89 22.14
C THR A 2 23.23 -17.36 21.30
N SER A 3 22.70 -18.28 20.49
CA SER A 3 21.51 -18.13 19.68
C SER A 3 20.33 -17.77 20.58
N VAL A 4 19.91 -16.51 20.56
CA VAL A 4 18.66 -16.08 21.18
C VAL A 4 17.50 -16.50 20.28
N ALA A 5 16.89 -17.62 20.66
CA ALA A 5 15.48 -17.99 20.49
C ALA A 5 14.78 -17.55 19.18
N LEU A 6 14.90 -18.39 18.14
CA LEU A 6 13.97 -18.47 17.02
C LEU A 6 12.93 -19.60 17.19
N GLN A 7 12.66 -20.02 18.41
CA GLN A 7 11.72 -21.12 18.67
C GLN A 7 10.41 -20.56 19.20
N ASN A 8 9.35 -20.76 18.41
CA ASN A 8 7.93 -20.54 18.70
C ASN A 8 7.26 -19.23 18.22
N PHE A 9 7.66 -18.72 17.05
CA PHE A 9 6.70 -17.94 16.25
C PHE A 9 5.78 -18.92 15.48
N PRO A 10 4.45 -18.71 15.48
CA PRO A 10 3.55 -19.46 14.61
C PRO A 10 4.10 -19.45 13.18
N LYS A 11 4.06 -20.59 12.47
CA LYS A 11 4.52 -20.68 11.06
C LYS A 11 3.90 -19.58 10.17
N VAL A 12 2.70 -19.12 10.52
CA VAL A 12 1.98 -17.99 9.90
C VAL A 12 2.74 -16.67 10.08
N THR A 13 3.21 -16.34 11.27
CA THR A 13 3.95 -15.11 11.57
C THR A 13 5.28 -15.03 10.83
N VAL A 14 6.03 -16.14 10.76
CA VAL A 14 7.29 -16.20 10.00
C VAL A 14 7.05 -16.01 8.50
N THR A 15 5.97 -16.59 7.96
CA THR A 15 5.60 -16.46 6.55
C THR A 15 5.21 -15.01 6.22
N ILE A 16 4.38 -14.39 7.05
CA ILE A 16 3.99 -12.98 6.91
C ILE A 16 5.24 -12.09 6.97
N TRP A 17 6.10 -12.29 7.95
CA TRP A 17 7.35 -11.54 8.09
C TRP A 17 8.25 -11.66 6.87
N ARG A 18 8.50 -12.89 6.37
CA ARG A 18 9.31 -13.10 5.16
C ARG A 18 8.70 -12.41 3.94
N SER A 19 7.37 -12.36 3.87
CA SER A 19 6.64 -11.77 2.75
C SER A 19 6.83 -10.25 2.64
N THR A 20 7.13 -9.55 3.75
CA THR A 20 7.45 -8.11 3.72
C THR A 20 8.67 -7.82 2.83
N ARG A 21 9.56 -8.80 2.63
CA ARG A 21 10.75 -8.69 1.78
C ARG A 21 10.48 -8.92 0.30
N ASN A 22 9.22 -9.05 -0.10
CA ASN A 22 8.85 -9.27 -1.49
C ASN A 22 9.41 -8.15 -2.39
N LYS A 23 10.02 -8.53 -3.50
CA LYS A 23 10.62 -7.61 -4.49
C LYS A 23 9.62 -6.61 -5.08
N ASP A 24 8.33 -6.97 -5.06
CA ASP A 24 7.24 -6.13 -5.56
C ASP A 24 6.81 -5.04 -4.56
N ILE A 25 7.39 -5.02 -3.35
CA ILE A 25 7.16 -4.01 -2.32
C ILE A 25 8.39 -3.09 -2.23
N SER A 26 8.17 -1.77 -2.23
CA SER A 26 9.23 -0.77 -2.12
C SER A 26 9.87 -0.76 -0.73
N ARG A 27 11.16 -0.41 -0.63
CA ARG A 27 11.93 -0.50 0.63
C ARG A 27 11.27 0.24 1.80
N SER A 28 10.73 1.43 1.55
CA SER A 28 10.02 2.23 2.56
C SER A 28 8.78 1.49 3.07
N ILE A 29 8.02 0.86 2.19
CA ILE A 29 6.84 0.08 2.55
C ILE A 29 7.22 -1.21 3.30
N ARG A 30 8.35 -1.85 2.97
CA ARG A 30 8.83 -3.01 3.73
C ARG A 30 9.11 -2.64 5.18
N PHE A 31 9.76 -1.50 5.41
CA PHE A 31 9.98 -0.97 6.74
C PHE A 31 8.65 -0.65 7.44
N PHE A 32 7.71 -0.04 6.73
CA PHE A 32 6.37 0.21 7.25
C PHE A 32 5.65 -1.07 7.70
N LEU A 33 5.61 -2.10 6.84
CA LEU A 33 4.99 -3.38 7.17
C LEU A 33 5.72 -4.08 8.33
N TRP A 34 7.04 -4.00 8.39
CA TRP A 34 7.82 -4.55 9.49
C TRP A 34 7.45 -3.87 10.81
N MET A 35 7.45 -2.54 10.86
CA MET A 35 7.03 -1.76 12.03
C MET A 35 5.58 -2.07 12.42
N LEU A 36 4.70 -2.23 11.44
CA LEU A 36 3.30 -2.58 11.65
C LEU A 36 3.14 -3.95 12.31
N ILE A 37 3.83 -4.98 11.80
CA ILE A 37 3.77 -6.35 12.33
C ILE A 37 4.33 -6.43 13.75
N HIS A 38 5.36 -5.63 14.07
CA HIS A 38 6.00 -5.61 15.38
C HIS A 38 5.42 -4.56 16.34
N GLU A 39 4.28 -3.95 15.99
CA GLU A 39 3.62 -2.91 16.79
C GLU A 39 4.55 -1.75 17.18
N GLY A 40 5.56 -1.46 16.35
CA GLY A 40 6.61 -0.48 16.66
C GLY A 40 6.19 0.98 16.49
N TYR A 41 4.98 1.24 16.00
CA TYR A 41 4.49 2.59 15.76
C TYR A 41 3.89 3.24 17.02
N LYS A 42 4.20 4.52 17.20
CA LYS A 42 3.68 5.37 18.29
C LYS A 42 2.23 5.80 17.99
N VAL A 43 1.26 5.01 18.44
CA VAL A 43 -0.18 5.25 18.26
C VAL A 43 -0.94 5.03 19.57
N GLY A 44 -2.09 5.72 19.72
CA GLY A 44 -3.02 5.48 20.83
C GLY A 44 -2.37 5.51 22.20
N LYS A 45 -2.39 4.34 22.88
CA LYS A 45 -1.93 4.14 24.27
C LYS A 45 -0.49 4.62 24.50
N PHE A 46 0.36 4.58 23.47
CA PHE A 46 1.72 5.11 23.58
C PHE A 46 1.72 6.57 24.06
N TRP A 47 0.77 7.38 23.61
CA TRP A 47 0.72 8.81 23.94
C TRP A 47 0.24 9.11 25.36
N ASN A 48 -0.35 8.13 26.07
CA ASN A 48 -0.73 8.30 27.48
C ASN A 48 0.47 8.63 28.37
N SER A 49 1.63 8.06 28.06
CA SER A 49 2.87 8.25 28.82
C SER A 49 3.64 9.53 28.44
N VAL A 50 3.13 10.32 27.50
CA VAL A 50 3.74 11.58 27.06
C VAL A 50 2.82 12.74 27.45
N PRO A 51 3.04 13.43 28.58
CA PRO A 51 2.10 14.41 29.14
C PRO A 51 1.67 15.51 28.16
N THR A 52 2.58 15.97 27.30
CA THR A 52 2.34 17.04 26.33
C THR A 52 1.56 16.61 25.08
N HIS A 53 1.25 15.31 24.95
CA HIS A 53 0.73 14.73 23.71
C HIS A 53 -0.44 13.75 23.93
N GLN A 54 -1.04 13.72 25.11
CA GLN A 54 -2.14 12.80 25.46
C GLN A 54 -3.36 12.96 24.56
N GLN A 55 -3.57 14.14 23.96
CA GLN A 55 -4.62 14.37 22.96
C GLN A 55 -4.50 13.49 21.70
N ARG A 56 -3.32 12.88 21.45
CA ARG A 56 -3.09 11.98 20.30
C ARG A 56 -3.54 10.54 20.54
N VAL A 57 -4.03 10.24 21.75
CA VAL A 57 -4.56 8.91 22.10
C VAL A 57 -5.86 8.63 21.34
N ILE A 58 -6.67 9.67 21.14
CA ILE A 58 -7.97 9.61 20.47
C ILE A 58 -7.85 10.34 19.13
N CYS A 59 -8.52 9.83 18.10
CA CYS A 59 -8.64 10.56 16.85
C CYS A 59 -9.57 11.77 17.05
N ASN A 60 -9.05 12.98 16.85
CA ASN A 60 -9.78 14.23 17.02
C ASN A 60 -10.93 14.45 16.01
N ILE A 61 -11.08 13.61 14.99
CA ILE A 61 -12.14 13.71 13.99
C ILE A 61 -13.30 12.75 14.30
N CYS A 62 -13.00 11.49 14.61
CA CYS A 62 -14.03 10.47 14.81
C CYS A 62 -14.23 10.05 16.29
N GLY A 63 -13.41 10.57 17.22
CA GLY A 63 -13.52 10.28 18.64
C GLY A 63 -13.11 8.87 19.06
N THR A 64 -12.63 8.02 18.14
CA THR A 64 -12.22 6.65 18.45
C THR A 64 -10.78 6.60 18.97
N HIS A 65 -10.52 5.72 19.93
CA HIS A 65 -9.16 5.46 20.41
C HIS A 65 -8.27 4.98 19.27
N GLU A 66 -7.14 5.62 19.07
CA GLU A 66 -6.35 5.41 17.87
C GLU A 66 -5.52 4.11 17.96
N THR A 67 -5.70 3.23 17.00
CA THR A 67 -4.91 2.00 16.83
C THR A 67 -4.49 1.88 15.36
N MET A 68 -3.53 1.00 15.05
CA MET A 68 -3.17 0.75 13.64
C MET A 68 -4.35 0.20 12.83
N ASP A 69 -5.19 -0.64 13.42
CA ASP A 69 -6.40 -1.14 12.75
C ASP A 69 -7.38 -0.01 12.51
N HIS A 70 -7.65 0.81 13.53
CA HIS A 70 -8.48 2.00 13.38
C HIS A 70 -8.00 2.91 12.25
N ILE A 71 -6.72 3.30 12.25
CA ILE A 71 -6.15 4.21 11.26
C ILE A 71 -6.26 3.64 9.84
N LEU A 72 -5.99 2.35 9.67
CA LEU A 72 -5.85 1.75 8.36
C LEU A 72 -7.16 1.21 7.79
N THR A 73 -8.17 0.90 8.60
CA THR A 73 -9.38 0.17 8.13
C THR A 73 -10.71 0.73 8.62
N GLN A 74 -10.75 1.54 9.69
CA GLN A 74 -12.03 1.96 10.32
C GLN A 74 -12.21 3.48 10.40
N CYS A 75 -11.13 4.26 10.35
CA CYS A 75 -11.18 5.69 10.62
C CYS A 75 -12.05 6.45 9.61
N THR A 76 -13.00 7.25 10.10
CA THR A 76 -13.88 8.09 9.25
C THR A 76 -13.28 9.45 8.91
N ALA A 77 -12.08 9.75 9.41
CA ALA A 77 -11.40 10.98 9.08
C ALA A 77 -10.93 10.98 7.61
N PRO A 78 -10.88 12.15 6.94
CA PRO A 78 -10.48 12.22 5.54
C PRO A 78 -9.12 11.56 5.27
N GLY A 79 -9.07 10.70 4.25
CA GLY A 79 -7.89 9.99 3.80
C GLY A 79 -8.10 8.49 3.66
N GLN A 80 -8.62 7.84 4.71
CA GLN A 80 -8.70 6.38 4.80
C GLN A 80 -9.70 5.81 3.78
N LYS A 81 -10.95 6.27 3.85
CA LYS A 81 -12.03 5.80 2.99
C LYS A 81 -11.72 6.10 1.52
N GLU A 82 -11.32 7.33 1.22
CA GLU A 82 -11.08 7.78 -0.15
C GLU A 82 -9.95 6.99 -0.81
N VAL A 83 -8.87 6.69 -0.08
CA VAL A 83 -7.78 5.88 -0.62
C VAL A 83 -8.24 4.45 -0.90
N TRP A 84 -9.03 3.85 -0.01
CA TRP A 84 -9.55 2.50 -0.25
C TRP A 84 -10.61 2.43 -1.33
N ASP A 85 -11.45 3.44 -1.48
CA ASP A 85 -12.41 3.52 -2.58
C ASP A 85 -11.67 3.51 -3.93
N LEU A 86 -10.62 4.33 -4.07
CA LEU A 86 -9.79 4.39 -5.28
C LEU A 86 -9.09 3.06 -5.56
N ALA A 87 -8.53 2.42 -4.53
CA ALA A 87 -7.89 1.11 -4.66
C ALA A 87 -8.90 0.00 -5.02
N SER A 88 -10.10 0.06 -4.46
CA SER A 88 -11.18 -0.88 -4.74
C SER A 88 -11.69 -0.75 -6.17
N GLU A 89 -11.82 0.48 -6.68
CA GLU A 89 -12.18 0.73 -8.09
C GLU A 89 -11.18 0.06 -9.03
N MET A 90 -9.88 0.31 -8.82
CA MET A 90 -8.83 -0.27 -9.67
C MET A 90 -8.80 -1.80 -9.58
N TRP A 91 -9.05 -2.36 -8.40
CA TRP A 91 -9.12 -3.81 -8.23
C TRP A 91 -10.33 -4.43 -8.92
N ARG A 92 -11.48 -3.74 -8.89
CA ARG A 92 -12.69 -4.14 -9.58
C ARG A 92 -12.51 -4.08 -11.10
N LEU A 93 -11.87 -3.05 -11.64
CA LEU A 93 -11.50 -3.00 -13.06
C LEU A 93 -10.64 -4.21 -13.48
N LYS A 94 -9.75 -4.66 -12.59
CA LYS A 94 -8.89 -5.81 -12.86
C LYS A 94 -9.65 -7.15 -12.85
N THR A 95 -10.44 -7.36 -11.80
CA THR A 95 -10.91 -8.71 -11.41
C THR A 95 -12.42 -8.87 -11.36
N GLY A 96 -13.19 -7.78 -11.40
CA GLY A 96 -14.63 -7.75 -11.14
C GLY A 96 -15.00 -7.99 -9.67
N LYS A 97 -14.02 -8.01 -8.75
CA LYS A 97 -14.23 -8.30 -7.32
C LYS A 97 -13.94 -7.08 -6.46
N ASP A 98 -14.53 -7.04 -5.27
CA ASP A 98 -14.24 -6.02 -4.28
C ASP A 98 -12.90 -6.27 -3.59
N LEU A 99 -12.21 -5.18 -3.26
CA LEU A 99 -11.01 -5.19 -2.43
C LEU A 99 -11.47 -5.01 -0.98
N ARG A 100 -11.09 -5.93 -0.10
CA ARG A 100 -11.44 -5.87 1.33
C ARG A 100 -10.19 -5.63 2.17
N PRO A 101 -9.86 -4.37 2.50
CA PRO A 101 -8.73 -4.07 3.35
C PRO A 101 -9.07 -4.44 4.80
N ALA A 102 -8.36 -5.44 5.32
CA ALA A 102 -8.35 -5.75 6.74
C ALA A 102 -6.90 -5.68 7.25
N ILE A 103 -6.68 -5.37 8.52
CA ILE A 103 -5.34 -5.22 9.07
C ILE A 103 -4.47 -6.46 8.82
N GLY A 104 -5.05 -7.65 8.98
CA GLY A 104 -4.40 -8.92 8.66
C GLY A 104 -4.03 -9.07 7.18
N GLN A 105 -4.87 -8.58 6.26
CA GLN A 105 -4.57 -8.57 4.82
C GLN A 105 -3.46 -7.57 4.47
N ILE A 106 -3.40 -6.44 5.16
CA ILE A 106 -2.33 -5.45 4.99
C ILE A 106 -1.00 -6.04 5.46
N MET A 107 -0.97 -6.62 6.67
CA MET A 107 0.21 -7.29 7.22
C MET A 107 0.65 -8.45 6.31
N ALA A 108 -0.30 -9.25 5.83
CA ALA A 108 -0.07 -10.37 4.93
C ALA A 108 0.04 -9.97 3.44
N GLY A 109 0.14 -8.67 3.11
CA GLY A 109 0.08 -8.18 1.73
C GLY A 109 1.13 -8.78 0.81
N GLY A 110 2.25 -9.27 1.35
CA GLY A 110 3.27 -10.00 0.58
C GLY A 110 2.92 -11.46 0.23
N VAL A 111 1.97 -12.07 0.94
CA VAL A 111 1.60 -13.50 0.87
C VAL A 111 0.41 -13.75 -0.04
N THR A 112 -0.60 -12.87 -0.03
CA THR A 112 -1.88 -13.08 -0.73
C THR A 112 -1.67 -13.43 -2.21
N LYS A 113 -2.36 -14.48 -2.66
CA LYS A 113 -2.32 -15.00 -4.04
C LYS A 113 -3.70 -14.90 -4.67
N HIS A 114 -3.72 -14.63 -5.96
CA HIS A 114 -4.91 -14.61 -6.80
C HIS A 114 -4.68 -15.51 -8.01
N GLY A 115 -5.75 -15.76 -8.78
CA GLY A 115 -5.75 -16.75 -9.87
C GLY A 115 -4.67 -16.56 -10.93
N ASP A 116 -4.18 -15.33 -11.15
CA ASP A 116 -3.03 -15.07 -12.02
C ASP A 116 -1.91 -14.28 -11.31
N PRO A 117 -0.65 -14.41 -11.78
CA PRO A 117 0.49 -13.70 -11.19
C PRO A 117 0.39 -12.17 -11.27
N GLY A 118 -0.26 -11.63 -12.30
CA GLY A 118 -0.46 -10.19 -12.49
C GLY A 118 -1.47 -9.61 -11.51
N ALA A 119 -2.64 -10.24 -11.35
CA ALA A 119 -3.61 -9.87 -10.32
C ALA A 119 -3.02 -10.04 -8.91
N THR A 120 -2.26 -11.12 -8.69
CA THR A 120 -1.52 -11.32 -7.44
C THR A 120 -0.63 -10.12 -7.15
N ARG A 121 0.20 -9.72 -8.10
CA ARG A 121 1.13 -8.60 -7.94
C ARG A 121 0.42 -7.26 -7.77
N LEU A 122 -0.64 -7.01 -8.55
CA LEU A 122 -1.43 -5.78 -8.44
C LEU A 122 -2.07 -5.65 -7.06
N HIS A 123 -2.65 -6.73 -6.52
CA HIS A 123 -3.22 -6.73 -5.17
C HIS A 123 -2.19 -6.31 -4.11
N LYS A 124 -0.97 -6.86 -4.17
CA LYS A 124 0.10 -6.48 -3.23
C LYS A 124 0.43 -5.00 -3.33
N ILE A 125 0.54 -4.48 -4.55
CA ILE A 125 0.81 -3.06 -4.79
C ILE A 125 -0.33 -2.22 -4.20
N LEU A 126 -1.57 -2.50 -4.56
CA LEU A 126 -2.73 -1.72 -4.12
C LEU A 126 -2.88 -1.72 -2.60
N ILE A 127 -2.80 -2.87 -1.95
CA ILE A 127 -2.91 -2.98 -0.50
C ILE A 127 -1.79 -2.21 0.21
N THR A 128 -0.55 -2.44 -0.21
CA THR A 128 0.61 -1.93 0.56
C THR A 128 0.89 -0.46 0.30
N GLU A 129 0.75 0.04 -0.94
CA GLU A 129 0.89 1.46 -1.27
C GLU A 129 -0.25 2.29 -0.63
N SER A 130 -1.48 1.77 -0.66
CA SER A 130 -2.65 2.46 -0.09
C SER A 130 -2.56 2.55 1.44
N ALA A 131 -2.26 1.44 2.12
CA ALA A 131 -2.08 1.44 3.58
C ALA A 131 -0.96 2.40 4.02
N HIS A 132 0.16 2.40 3.31
CA HIS A 132 1.26 3.31 3.62
C HIS A 132 0.89 4.78 3.36
N LEU A 133 0.14 5.08 2.31
CA LEU A 133 -0.35 6.44 2.07
C LEU A 133 -1.33 6.91 3.16
N ILE A 134 -2.25 6.05 3.60
CA ILE A 134 -3.19 6.35 4.69
C ILE A 134 -2.42 6.68 5.98
N TRP A 135 -1.45 5.83 6.33
CA TRP A 135 -0.55 6.07 7.47
C TRP A 135 0.15 7.42 7.38
N ARG A 136 0.67 7.78 6.19
CA ARG A 136 1.31 9.07 5.95
C ARG A 136 0.36 10.25 6.10
N ILE A 137 -0.85 10.17 5.53
CA ILE A 137 -1.88 11.20 5.65
C ILE A 137 -2.23 11.41 7.13
N ARG A 138 -2.41 10.33 7.89
CA ARG A 138 -2.63 10.41 9.34
C ARG A 138 -1.47 11.09 10.05
N ASN A 139 -0.23 10.76 9.74
CA ASN A 139 0.94 11.36 10.40
C ASN A 139 1.07 12.86 10.11
N GLU A 140 0.82 13.28 8.87
CA GLU A 140 0.78 14.70 8.51
C GLU A 140 -0.30 15.45 9.31
N ARG A 141 -1.46 14.83 9.51
CA ARG A 141 -2.55 15.41 10.31
C ARG A 141 -2.20 15.49 11.81
N VAL A 142 -1.78 14.37 12.41
CA VAL A 142 -1.69 14.21 13.88
C VAL A 142 -0.31 14.56 14.45
N ILE A 143 0.76 14.29 13.70
CA ILE A 143 2.14 14.52 14.16
C ILE A 143 2.64 15.89 13.69
N GLN A 144 2.35 16.25 12.44
CA GLN A 144 2.75 17.56 11.88
C GLN A 144 1.69 18.64 12.07
N ASN A 145 0.53 18.31 12.65
CA ASN A 145 -0.56 19.25 12.95
C ASN A 145 -1.06 20.05 11.73
N THR A 146 -1.03 19.46 10.54
CA THR A 146 -1.44 20.14 9.29
C THR A 146 -2.95 20.19 9.05
N GLY A 147 -3.74 19.52 9.91
CA GLY A 147 -5.19 19.39 9.74
C GLY A 147 -5.60 18.38 8.65
N PRO A 148 -6.91 18.21 8.40
CA PRO A 148 -7.40 17.31 7.34
C PRO A 148 -7.07 17.83 5.94
N ALA A 149 -6.54 16.96 5.07
CA ALA A 149 -6.27 17.31 3.69
C ALA A 149 -7.57 17.34 2.85
N PRO A 150 -7.70 18.26 1.87
CA PRO A 150 -8.83 18.25 0.93
C PRO A 150 -8.89 16.95 0.12
N LEU A 151 -10.11 16.49 -0.20
CA LEU A 151 -10.35 15.23 -0.91
C LEU A 151 -9.62 15.17 -2.26
N ALA A 152 -9.62 16.26 -3.03
CA ALA A 152 -8.90 16.36 -4.29
C ALA A 152 -7.37 16.14 -4.11
N LYS A 153 -6.80 16.65 -3.01
CA LYS A 153 -5.37 16.44 -2.69
C LYS A 153 -5.09 14.98 -2.34
N ILE A 154 -5.98 14.33 -1.58
CA ILE A 154 -5.86 12.89 -1.25
C ILE A 154 -5.89 12.05 -2.53
N ARG A 155 -6.87 12.30 -3.41
CA ARG A 155 -6.99 11.61 -4.70
C ARG A 155 -5.76 11.78 -5.58
N ASN A 156 -5.28 13.02 -5.75
CA ASN A 156 -4.10 13.31 -6.55
C ASN A 156 -2.84 12.63 -5.99
N ARG A 157 -2.70 12.56 -4.67
CA ARG A 157 -1.60 11.83 -4.02
C ARG A 157 -1.66 10.34 -4.30
N TRP A 158 -2.84 9.73 -4.20
CA TRP A 158 -3.00 8.31 -4.49
C TRP A 158 -2.69 8.00 -5.96
N LEU A 159 -3.23 8.78 -6.90
CA LEU A 159 -2.93 8.67 -8.32
C LEU A 159 -1.43 8.82 -8.59
N LYS A 160 -0.77 9.80 -7.97
CA LYS A 160 0.68 9.99 -8.09
C LYS A 160 1.45 8.78 -7.57
N THR A 161 1.07 8.20 -6.43
CA THR A 161 1.69 7.00 -5.87
C THR A 161 1.61 5.81 -6.83
N ILE A 162 0.42 5.52 -7.36
CA ILE A 162 0.23 4.38 -8.28
C ILE A 162 0.90 4.63 -9.63
N ASN A 163 0.83 5.84 -10.18
CA ASN A 163 1.52 6.20 -11.42
C ASN A 163 3.04 6.09 -11.29
N ASN A 164 3.61 6.54 -10.17
CA ASN A 164 5.03 6.37 -9.89
C ASN A 164 5.40 4.88 -9.81
N ARG A 165 4.54 4.05 -9.23
CA ARG A 165 4.76 2.59 -9.18
C ARG A 165 4.77 1.97 -10.56
N LEU A 166 3.82 2.32 -11.42
CA LEU A 166 3.78 1.89 -12.82
C LEU A 166 5.04 2.34 -13.58
N ALA A 167 5.47 3.59 -13.41
CA ALA A 167 6.67 4.12 -14.07
C ALA A 167 7.93 3.34 -13.65
N ILE A 168 8.08 3.04 -12.35
CA ILE A 168 9.17 2.20 -11.83
C ILE A 168 9.09 0.80 -12.44
N ASP A 169 7.91 0.19 -12.50
CA ASP A 169 7.75 -1.15 -13.07
C ASP A 169 8.15 -1.20 -14.54
N CYS A 170 7.74 -0.19 -15.32
CA CYS A 170 8.14 -0.04 -16.72
C CYS A 170 9.66 0.12 -16.86
N ALA A 171 10.27 1.01 -16.08
CA ALA A 171 11.72 1.22 -16.09
C ALA A 171 12.49 -0.06 -15.73
N MET A 172 11.99 -0.84 -14.77
CA MET A 172 12.58 -2.10 -14.34
C MET A 172 12.49 -3.21 -15.40
N THR A 173 11.80 -3.02 -16.52
CA THR A 173 11.81 -3.98 -17.64
C THR A 173 13.06 -3.88 -18.52
N ASP A 174 13.86 -2.82 -18.37
CA ASP A 174 15.08 -2.62 -19.12
C ASP A 174 16.13 -3.70 -18.79
N LYS A 175 16.36 -4.61 -19.73
CA LYS A 175 17.33 -5.70 -19.59
C LYS A 175 18.77 -5.22 -19.68
N VAL A 176 19.04 -4.14 -20.40
CA VAL A 176 20.39 -3.58 -20.54
C VAL A 176 20.83 -3.00 -19.20
N LYS A 177 19.94 -2.22 -18.55
CA LYS A 177 20.24 -1.57 -17.28
C LYS A 177 20.20 -2.52 -16.08
N TYR A 178 19.25 -3.45 -16.03
CA TYR A 178 19.01 -4.27 -14.83
C TYR A 178 19.37 -5.75 -14.98
N GLY A 179 19.75 -6.22 -16.17
CA GLY A 179 20.22 -7.59 -16.41
C GLY A 179 19.27 -8.65 -15.83
N LYS A 180 19.82 -9.56 -15.02
CA LYS A 180 19.07 -10.64 -14.33
C LYS A 180 18.05 -10.12 -13.30
N LYS A 181 18.16 -8.87 -12.85
CA LYS A 181 17.23 -8.23 -11.91
C LYS A 181 16.06 -7.54 -12.62
N SER A 182 16.06 -7.49 -13.96
CA SER A 182 14.95 -6.92 -14.74
C SER A 182 13.63 -7.66 -14.52
N LEU A 183 12.54 -6.91 -14.56
CA LEU A 183 11.18 -7.46 -14.56
C LEU A 183 10.83 -7.97 -15.97
N LYS A 184 10.15 -9.10 -16.03
CA LYS A 184 9.60 -9.60 -17.29
C LYS A 184 8.52 -8.62 -17.76
N SER A 185 8.65 -8.11 -18.98
CA SER A 185 7.65 -7.21 -19.58
C SER A 185 6.24 -7.83 -19.59
N SER A 186 6.14 -9.14 -19.83
CA SER A 186 4.86 -9.88 -19.74
C SER A 186 4.22 -9.82 -18.36
N LEU A 187 5.00 -9.84 -17.27
CA LEU A 187 4.50 -9.71 -15.91
C LEU A 187 3.99 -8.29 -15.63
N VAL A 188 4.72 -7.27 -16.07
CA VAL A 188 4.30 -5.86 -15.93
C VAL A 188 3.00 -5.62 -16.70
N LYS A 189 2.93 -6.05 -17.96
CA LYS A 189 1.69 -6.03 -18.76
C LYS A 189 0.57 -6.78 -18.04
N SER A 190 0.82 -8.01 -17.59
CA SER A 190 -0.19 -8.79 -16.85
C SER A 190 -0.62 -8.12 -15.54
N THR A 191 0.23 -7.33 -14.88
CA THR A 191 -0.12 -6.60 -13.66
C THR A 191 -1.08 -5.47 -13.97
N TRP A 192 -0.73 -4.60 -14.91
CA TRP A 192 -1.45 -3.36 -15.20
C TRP A 192 -2.54 -3.49 -16.27
N ARG A 193 -2.69 -4.67 -16.88
CA ARG A 193 -3.74 -4.90 -17.87
C ARG A 193 -5.14 -4.68 -17.27
N LYS A 194 -6.03 -4.03 -18.01
CA LYS A 194 -7.39 -3.60 -17.62
C LYS A 194 -7.47 -2.41 -16.66
N THR A 195 -6.34 -1.89 -16.18
CA THR A 195 -6.34 -0.76 -15.24
C THR A 195 -5.91 0.56 -15.88
N LEU A 196 -5.41 0.53 -17.13
CA LEU A 196 -4.93 1.72 -17.86
C LEU A 196 -6.03 2.33 -18.72
N ARG A 197 -6.11 3.67 -18.75
CA ARG A 197 -6.98 4.39 -19.68
C ARG A 197 -6.45 4.25 -21.11
N GLY A 198 -7.32 3.95 -22.07
CA GLY A 198 -6.92 3.86 -23.48
C GLY A 198 -6.08 2.62 -23.82
N GLU A 199 -6.20 1.55 -23.03
CA GLU A 199 -5.43 0.31 -23.25
C GLU A 199 -5.60 -0.29 -24.65
N ARG A 200 -6.78 -0.13 -25.27
CA ARG A 200 -7.02 -0.53 -26.67
C ARG A 200 -6.17 0.27 -27.66
N THR A 201 -5.83 1.52 -27.35
CA THR A 201 -5.00 2.42 -28.16
C THR A 201 -3.51 2.16 -27.93
N LEU A 202 -3.10 1.86 -26.69
CA LEU A 202 -1.72 1.51 -26.31
C LEU A 202 -1.24 0.17 -26.90
N ALA A 203 -2.14 -0.72 -27.29
CA ALA A 203 -1.78 -1.98 -27.94
C ALA A 203 -1.29 -1.81 -29.39
N ARG A 204 -1.55 -0.66 -30.03
CA ARG A 204 -1.22 -0.41 -31.44
C ARG A 204 0.13 0.28 -31.65
N ASP A 205 0.62 1.06 -30.67
CA ASP A 205 1.89 1.80 -30.78
C ASP A 205 2.89 1.45 -29.67
N ARG A 206 4.18 1.48 -30.04
CA ARG A 206 5.37 1.00 -29.31
C ARG A 206 5.49 1.34 -27.80
N PRO A 207 6.33 0.58 -27.04
CA PRO A 207 6.35 0.52 -25.57
C PRO A 207 7.21 1.62 -24.89
N LYS A 208 7.10 2.90 -25.30
CA LYS A 208 7.90 3.99 -24.69
C LYS A 208 7.07 5.08 -24.00
N THR A 209 5.76 5.13 -24.20
CA THR A 209 4.89 6.07 -23.50
C THR A 209 4.30 5.42 -22.25
N VAL A 210 4.72 5.90 -21.08
CA VAL A 210 4.12 5.55 -19.79
C VAL A 210 2.67 6.03 -19.83
N GLY A 211 1.74 5.11 -20.00
CA GLY A 211 0.32 5.44 -19.88
C GLY A 211 0.03 6.01 -18.49
N VAL A 212 -0.65 7.15 -18.43
CA VAL A 212 -1.05 7.77 -17.17
C VAL A 212 -2.38 7.18 -16.72
N LEU A 213 -2.46 6.74 -15.45
CA LEU A 213 -3.71 6.40 -14.79
C LEU A 213 -4.45 7.70 -14.47
N VAL A 214 -5.53 7.97 -15.21
CA VAL A 214 -6.44 9.10 -14.98
C VAL A 214 -7.93 8.70 -14.95
N GLY A 215 -8.22 7.41 -14.99
CA GLY A 215 -9.58 6.88 -14.90
C GLY A 215 -9.86 6.31 -13.52
N VAL A 216 -9.86 7.13 -12.49
CA VAL A 216 -10.76 6.85 -11.37
C VAL A 216 -11.74 7.99 -11.42
N GLY A 217 -13.00 7.70 -11.74
CA GLY A 217 -14.09 8.69 -11.81
C GLY A 217 -14.45 9.10 -10.40
#